data_AF-A0A6C0JHA3-F1
#
_entry.id   AF-A0A6C0JHA3-F1
#
_cell.length_a   1.000
_cell.length_b   1.000
_cell.length_c   1.000
_cell.angle_alpha   90.00
_cell.angle_beta   90.00
_cell.angle_gamma   90.00
#
_symmetry.space_group_name_H-M   'P 1'
#
loop_
_entity.id
_entity.type
_entity.pdbx_description
1 polymer ?
#
loop_
_entity_poly.entity_id
_entity_poly.type
_entity_poly.pdbx_seq_one_letter_code
_entity_poly.pdbx_strand_id
1 'polypeptide(L)'
;MTEIIFIILFTIAVSYFTIHFTVINIFSIIPMDRNKPKKIVIFDLDETLGTFLEIGIFWSAIQRFFGKQNNESFYEVLDIFPEFLRPNIINILFLLLEEKRKGTCHKVIIYTNNQGPKSWARLIADYFEHKLGDKIFDQIINAYKVNDIQVEKNRTSHVKSLSDFFACTNEDKNCEICFIDDQFHKGMKGPNALYINVMPYKYYLSYHLMAERYYDFYEPLIEKNIFLNAILSITNRHNTRGYEKSQEDYNLDEVISKKIYFYIANFLNKK
;
A
#
# COMPACT_ATOMS: atom_id res chain seq x y z
N MET A 1 -40.97 35.50 -18.71
CA MET A 1 -40.92 35.73 -17.24
C MET A 1 -40.32 34.52 -16.51
N THR A 2 -40.67 33.29 -16.91
CA THR A 2 -40.16 32.02 -16.37
C THR A 2 -38.67 31.77 -16.62
N GLU A 3 -38.12 32.12 -17.79
CA GLU A 3 -36.69 31.93 -18.08
C GLU A 3 -35.76 32.81 -17.24
N ILE A 4 -36.17 34.05 -16.95
CA ILE A 4 -35.39 34.99 -16.13
C ILE A 4 -35.30 34.48 -14.67
N ILE A 5 -36.39 33.90 -14.15
CA ILE A 5 -36.41 33.32 -12.80
C ILE A 5 -35.46 32.12 -12.72
N PHE A 6 -35.40 31.29 -13.76
CA PHE A 6 -34.51 30.12 -13.79
C PHE A 6 -33.02 30.52 -13.78
N ILE A 7 -32.64 31.55 -14.56
CA ILE A 7 -31.27 32.06 -14.60
C ILE A 7 -30.85 32.66 -13.24
N ILE A 8 -31.76 33.37 -12.56
CA ILE A 8 -31.49 33.94 -11.22
C ILE A 8 -31.34 32.83 -10.17
N LEU A 9 -32.19 31.80 -10.19
CA LEU A 9 -32.07 30.67 -9.25
C LEU A 9 -30.80 29.86 -9.50
N PHE A 10 -30.42 29.65 -10.76
CA PHE A 10 -29.19 28.95 -11.12
C PHE A 10 -27.94 29.73 -10.69
N THR A 11 -27.90 31.04 -10.90
CA THR A 11 -26.78 31.88 -10.47
C THR A 11 -26.66 31.93 -8.95
N ILE A 12 -27.77 32.02 -8.20
CA ILE A 12 -27.77 31.95 -6.73
C ILE A 12 -27.26 30.58 -6.25
N ALA A 13 -27.70 29.47 -6.86
CA ALA A 13 -27.25 28.13 -6.51
C ALA A 13 -25.76 27.92 -6.77
N VAL A 14 -25.25 28.39 -7.92
CA VAL A 14 -23.81 28.33 -8.26
C VAL A 14 -22.99 29.18 -7.29
N SER A 15 -23.49 30.36 -6.93
CA SER A 15 -22.84 31.26 -5.94
C SER A 15 -22.79 30.62 -4.56
N TYR A 16 -23.90 30.03 -4.11
CA TYR A 16 -23.98 29.37 -2.81
C TYR A 16 -23.05 28.15 -2.76
N PHE A 17 -22.97 27.40 -3.86
CA PHE A 17 -22.06 26.26 -3.99
C PHE A 17 -20.58 26.70 -4.00
N THR A 18 -20.23 27.78 -4.70
CA THR A 18 -18.85 28.33 -4.68
C THR A 18 -18.48 28.87 -3.30
N ILE A 19 -19.39 29.59 -2.64
CA ILE A 19 -19.17 30.11 -1.29
C ILE A 19 -18.98 28.95 -0.30
N HIS A 20 -19.83 27.92 -0.34
CA HIS A 20 -19.67 26.75 0.53
C HIS A 20 -18.36 25.98 0.25
N PHE A 21 -17.95 25.87 -1.02
CA PHE A 21 -16.70 25.22 -1.40
C PHE A 21 -15.46 26.04 -0.98
N THR A 22 -15.53 27.37 -0.99
CA THR A 22 -14.46 28.23 -0.46
C THR A 22 -14.40 28.26 1.07
N VAL A 23 -15.55 28.19 1.76
CA VAL A 23 -15.60 28.19 3.24
C VAL A 23 -15.17 26.84 3.82
N ILE A 24 -15.39 25.73 3.12
CA ILE A 24 -14.87 24.40 3.52
C ILE A 24 -13.33 24.31 3.31
N ASN A 25 -12.76 25.15 2.44
CA ASN A 25 -11.31 25.26 2.23
C ASN A 25 -10.60 26.29 3.12
N ILE A 26 -11.28 26.84 4.13
CA ILE A 26 -10.58 27.36 5.30
C ILE A 26 -10.12 26.14 6.10
N PHE A 27 -9.09 25.49 5.57
CA PHE A 27 -8.18 24.68 6.35
C PHE A 27 -7.78 25.52 7.54
N SER A 28 -8.36 25.22 8.69
CA SER A 28 -7.71 25.42 9.96
C SER A 28 -6.33 24.79 9.83
N ILE A 29 -5.32 25.61 9.53
CA ILE A 29 -3.93 25.31 9.81
C ILE A 29 -3.91 25.22 11.32
N ILE A 30 -4.24 24.04 11.87
CA ILE A 30 -4.05 23.75 13.27
C ILE A 30 -2.54 23.76 13.42
N PRO A 31 -1.96 24.73 14.16
CA PRO A 31 -0.53 24.70 14.40
C PRO A 31 -0.24 23.37 15.11
N MET A 32 0.63 22.56 14.51
CA MET A 32 1.19 21.39 15.19
C MET A 32 1.67 21.85 16.56
N ASP A 33 1.02 21.35 17.61
CA ASP A 33 1.45 21.60 18.98
C ASP A 33 2.88 21.08 19.12
N ARG A 34 3.83 22.01 19.20
CA ARG A 34 5.27 21.71 19.21
C ARG A 34 5.71 20.85 20.41
N ASN A 35 4.82 20.62 21.37
CA ASN A 35 5.08 19.79 22.55
C ASN A 35 4.59 18.34 22.42
N LYS A 36 3.81 17.98 21.40
CA LYS A 36 3.36 16.59 21.22
C LYS A 36 4.34 15.76 20.38
N PRO A 37 4.63 14.51 20.78
CA PRO A 37 5.50 13.65 20.00
C PRO A 37 4.89 13.39 18.62
N LYS A 38 5.72 13.42 17.59
CA LYS A 38 5.33 13.04 16.23
C LYS A 38 4.90 11.58 16.20
N LYS A 39 3.81 11.26 15.52
CA LYS A 39 3.33 9.88 15.35
C LYS A 39 3.67 9.35 13.97
N ILE A 40 4.35 8.22 13.91
CA ILE A 40 4.80 7.60 12.67
C ILE A 40 4.23 6.20 12.58
N VAL A 41 3.64 5.86 11.44
CA VAL A 41 3.14 4.52 11.14
C VAL A 41 4.08 3.85 10.13
N ILE A 42 4.49 2.63 10.43
CA ILE A 42 5.48 1.90 9.63
C ILE A 42 4.88 0.54 9.29
N PHE A 43 4.82 0.22 8.00
CA PHE A 43 4.38 -1.08 7.50
C PHE A 43 5.56 -1.87 6.93
N ASP A 44 5.59 -3.17 7.14
CA ASP A 44 6.20 -4.06 6.15
C ASP A 44 5.39 -4.09 4.85
N LEU A 45 6.01 -4.55 3.77
CA LEU A 45 5.38 -4.66 2.44
C LEU A 45 4.74 -6.03 2.23
N ASP A 46 5.55 -7.03 1.88
CA ASP A 46 5.10 -8.39 1.56
C ASP A 46 4.50 -9.05 2.82
N GLU A 47 3.47 -9.88 2.61
CA GLU A 47 2.65 -10.55 3.62
C GLU A 47 2.00 -9.63 4.68
N THR A 48 2.20 -8.31 4.59
CA THR A 48 1.65 -7.31 5.50
C THR A 48 0.65 -6.39 4.81
N LEU A 49 1.02 -5.73 3.70
CA LEU A 49 0.09 -4.95 2.86
C LEU A 49 -0.64 -5.85 1.85
N GLY A 50 -0.03 -6.97 1.50
CA GLY A 50 -0.50 -7.92 0.51
C GLY A 50 0.60 -8.95 0.25
N THR A 51 0.35 -9.88 -0.66
CA THR A 51 1.37 -10.82 -1.14
C THR A 51 1.63 -10.55 -2.61
N PHE A 52 2.89 -10.31 -2.97
CA PHE A 52 3.20 -9.67 -4.26
C PHE A 52 4.12 -10.51 -5.15
N LEU A 53 4.61 -11.66 -4.69
CA LEU A 53 5.55 -12.48 -5.46
C LEU A 53 4.94 -12.99 -6.76
N GLU A 54 3.78 -13.65 -6.71
CA GLU A 54 3.08 -14.19 -7.87
C GLU A 54 2.66 -13.08 -8.83
N ILE A 55 2.19 -11.93 -8.31
CA ILE A 55 1.88 -10.75 -9.12
C ILE A 55 3.12 -10.24 -9.85
N GLY A 56 4.28 -10.18 -9.18
CA GLY A 56 5.54 -9.76 -9.80
C GLY A 56 5.99 -10.71 -10.91
N ILE A 57 5.84 -12.03 -10.71
CA ILE A 57 6.15 -13.04 -11.73
C ILE A 57 5.19 -12.91 -12.92
N PHE A 58 3.89 -12.79 -12.65
CA PHE A 58 2.87 -12.63 -13.68
C PHE A 58 3.08 -11.35 -14.49
N TRP A 59 3.34 -10.23 -13.81
CA TRP A 59 3.64 -8.95 -14.46
C TRP A 59 4.86 -9.01 -15.37
N SER A 60 5.94 -9.67 -14.91
CA SER A 60 7.12 -9.91 -15.73
C SER A 60 6.81 -10.73 -16.99
N ALA A 61 5.89 -11.71 -16.90
CA ALA A 61 5.43 -12.47 -18.06
C ALA A 61 4.63 -11.60 -19.05
N ILE A 62 3.72 -10.76 -18.56
CA ILE A 62 2.98 -9.78 -19.37
C ILE A 62 3.94 -8.85 -20.11
N GLN A 63 4.93 -8.28 -19.42
CA GLN A 63 5.93 -7.39 -20.03
C GLN A 63 6.83 -8.10 -21.04
N ARG A 64 7.10 -9.39 -20.85
CA ARG A 64 7.84 -10.19 -21.84
C ARG A 64 7.02 -10.48 -23.09
N PHE A 65 5.71 -10.67 -22.94
CA PHE A 65 4.83 -11.00 -24.04
C PHE A 65 4.45 -9.76 -24.87
N PHE A 66 4.02 -8.67 -24.22
CA PHE A 66 3.59 -7.43 -24.89
C PHE A 66 4.70 -6.38 -25.03
N GLY A 67 5.89 -6.62 -24.47
CA GLY A 67 6.94 -5.62 -24.34
C GLY A 67 6.76 -4.74 -23.09
N LYS A 68 7.68 -3.79 -22.89
CA LYS A 68 7.69 -2.92 -21.71
C LYS A 68 6.37 -2.13 -21.62
N GLN A 69 5.70 -2.25 -20.48
CA GLN A 69 4.46 -1.55 -20.15
C GLN A 69 4.71 -0.39 -19.17
N ASN A 70 3.73 0.51 -19.03
CA ASN A 70 3.76 1.61 -18.06
C ASN A 70 3.27 1.14 -16.67
N ASN A 71 3.26 2.06 -15.69
CA ASN A 71 2.83 1.74 -14.33
C ASN A 71 1.31 1.59 -14.23
N GLU A 72 0.55 2.32 -15.05
CA GLU A 72 -0.91 2.29 -15.10
C GLU A 72 -1.41 0.88 -15.48
N SER A 73 -0.78 0.24 -16.46
CA SER A 73 -1.08 -1.15 -16.82
C SER A 73 -0.77 -2.13 -15.68
N PHE A 74 0.23 -1.83 -14.83
CA PHE A 74 0.45 -2.64 -13.62
C PHE A 74 -0.66 -2.42 -12.59
N TYR A 75 -1.17 -1.20 -12.45
CA TYR A 75 -2.28 -0.91 -11.54
C TYR A 75 -3.55 -1.65 -11.94
N GLU A 76 -3.83 -1.70 -13.25
CA GLU A 76 -4.95 -2.47 -13.80
C GLU A 76 -4.76 -3.97 -13.53
N VAL A 77 -3.54 -4.51 -13.64
CA VAL A 77 -3.24 -5.90 -13.23
C VAL A 77 -3.59 -6.14 -11.77
N LEU A 78 -3.19 -5.27 -10.85
CA LEU A 78 -3.56 -5.41 -9.43
C LEU A 78 -5.07 -5.26 -9.20
N ASP A 79 -5.77 -4.44 -9.99
CA ASP A 79 -7.22 -4.30 -9.92
C ASP A 79 -7.98 -5.54 -10.44
N ILE A 80 -7.38 -6.34 -11.33
CA ILE A 80 -7.90 -7.65 -11.75
C ILE A 80 -7.70 -8.71 -10.66
N PHE A 81 -6.70 -8.55 -9.80
CA PHE A 81 -6.33 -9.50 -8.76
C PHE A 81 -6.33 -8.87 -7.34
N PRO A 82 -7.44 -8.25 -6.91
CA PRO A 82 -7.49 -7.56 -5.61
C PRO A 82 -7.29 -8.49 -4.42
N GLU A 83 -7.45 -9.81 -4.61
CA GLU A 83 -7.24 -10.82 -3.57
C GLU A 83 -5.77 -10.94 -3.13
N PHE A 84 -4.82 -10.40 -3.90
CA PHE A 84 -3.42 -10.32 -3.47
C PHE A 84 -3.19 -9.19 -2.46
N LEU A 85 -4.13 -8.27 -2.31
CA LEU A 85 -4.09 -7.24 -1.28
C LEU A 85 -4.66 -7.79 0.03
N ARG A 86 -4.07 -7.40 1.16
CA ARG A 86 -4.68 -7.70 2.46
C ARG A 86 -6.08 -7.06 2.53
N PRO A 87 -7.12 -7.77 3.01
CA PRO A 87 -8.46 -7.20 3.16
C PRO A 87 -8.44 -5.84 3.86
N ASN A 88 -9.28 -4.92 3.42
CA ASN A 88 -9.43 -3.58 4.03
C ASN A 88 -8.16 -2.70 4.04
N ILE A 89 -7.05 -3.09 3.39
CA ILE A 89 -5.80 -2.32 3.46
C ILE A 89 -5.93 -0.92 2.84
N ILE A 90 -6.71 -0.78 1.75
CA ILE A 90 -6.98 0.53 1.14
C ILE A 90 -7.66 1.47 2.13
N ASN A 91 -8.64 0.99 2.89
CA ASN A 91 -9.34 1.80 3.89
C ASN A 91 -8.44 2.16 5.09
N ILE A 92 -7.52 1.26 5.47
CA ILE A 92 -6.53 1.55 6.51
C ILE A 92 -5.59 2.67 6.05
N LEU A 93 -5.11 2.61 4.81
CA LEU A 93 -4.26 3.66 4.24
C LEU A 93 -5.04 4.97 4.03
N PHE A 94 -6.32 4.89 3.67
CA PHE A 94 -7.21 6.05 3.58
C PHE A 94 -7.40 6.74 4.94
N LEU A 95 -7.62 5.98 6.02
CA LEU A 95 -7.62 6.52 7.38
C LEU A 95 -6.34 7.30 7.66
N LEU A 96 -5.18 6.72 7.35
CA LEU A 96 -3.89 7.36 7.57
C LEU A 96 -3.71 8.63 6.74
N LEU A 97 -4.21 8.66 5.50
CA LEU A 97 -4.18 9.84 4.64
C LEU A 97 -4.96 10.99 5.26
N GLU A 98 -6.15 10.71 5.76
CA GLU A 98 -6.99 11.70 6.44
C GLU A 98 -6.34 12.20 7.74
N GLU A 99 -5.71 11.32 8.52
CA GLU A 99 -4.99 11.70 9.73
C GLU A 99 -3.70 12.48 9.43
N LYS A 100 -3.03 12.23 8.30
CA LYS A 100 -1.93 13.09 7.82
C LYS A 100 -2.44 14.48 7.47
N ARG A 101 -3.56 14.59 6.76
CA ARG A 101 -4.20 15.88 6.40
C ARG A 101 -4.61 16.69 7.64
N LYS A 102 -5.03 16.01 8.72
CA LYS A 102 -5.34 16.63 10.03
C LYS A 102 -4.10 16.98 10.86
N GLY A 103 -2.92 16.50 10.48
CA GLY A 103 -1.68 16.68 11.23
C GLY A 103 -1.52 15.77 12.46
N THR A 104 -2.38 14.77 12.64
CA THR A 104 -2.32 13.79 13.74
C THR A 104 -1.41 12.60 13.40
N CYS A 105 -1.20 12.31 12.12
CA CYS A 105 -0.17 11.41 11.62
C CYS A 105 0.96 12.20 10.97
N HIS A 106 2.20 12.05 11.46
CA HIS A 106 3.35 12.75 10.89
C HIS A 106 3.82 12.08 9.59
N LYS A 107 4.08 10.77 9.64
CA LYS A 107 4.62 10.00 8.51
C LYS A 107 4.03 8.59 8.42
N VAL A 108 3.93 8.09 7.20
CA VAL A 108 3.68 6.69 6.87
C VAL A 108 4.85 6.18 6.04
N ILE A 109 5.48 5.10 6.50
CA ILE A 109 6.73 4.58 5.94
C ILE A 109 6.57 3.10 5.62
N ILE A 110 7.10 2.67 4.48
CA ILE A 110 7.32 1.25 4.21
C ILE A 110 8.72 0.89 4.68
N TYR A 111 8.86 -0.11 5.54
CA TYR A 111 10.14 -0.66 5.97
C TYR A 111 10.19 -2.14 5.63
N THR A 112 10.84 -2.47 4.51
CA THR A 112 10.80 -3.80 3.91
C THR A 112 12.16 -4.48 3.85
N ASN A 113 12.14 -5.81 3.86
CA ASN A 113 13.28 -6.66 3.54
C ASN A 113 13.19 -7.26 2.13
N ASN A 114 12.27 -6.77 1.28
CA ASN A 114 12.15 -7.19 -0.11
C ASN A 114 13.50 -7.02 -0.84
N GLN A 115 13.98 -8.11 -1.42
CA GLN A 115 15.28 -8.17 -2.12
C GLN A 115 15.16 -7.94 -3.63
N GLY A 116 13.96 -7.66 -4.13
CA GLY A 116 13.74 -7.22 -5.49
C GLY A 116 14.35 -5.84 -5.75
N PRO A 117 14.31 -5.36 -7.00
CA PRO A 117 14.72 -4.01 -7.33
C PRO A 117 13.93 -2.98 -6.51
N LYS A 118 14.56 -1.85 -6.13
CA LYS A 118 13.87 -0.76 -5.40
C LYS A 118 12.60 -0.28 -6.13
N SER A 119 12.60 -0.34 -7.46
CA SER A 119 11.45 0.01 -8.29
C SER A 119 10.25 -0.90 -8.06
N TRP A 120 10.42 -2.12 -7.56
CA TRP A 120 9.33 -3.04 -7.26
C TRP A 120 8.49 -2.56 -6.07
N ALA A 121 9.15 -2.32 -4.92
CA ALA A 121 8.48 -1.75 -3.76
C ALA A 121 7.84 -0.39 -4.06
N ARG A 122 8.52 0.42 -4.90
CA ARG A 122 7.99 1.70 -5.36
C ARG A 122 6.73 1.54 -6.21
N LEU A 123 6.73 0.61 -7.16
CA LEU A 123 5.58 0.36 -8.03
C LEU A 123 4.33 -0.06 -7.24
N ILE A 124 4.50 -0.90 -6.20
CA ILE A 124 3.41 -1.27 -5.29
C ILE A 124 2.95 -0.07 -4.44
N ALA A 125 3.87 0.72 -3.91
CA ALA A 125 3.52 1.93 -3.17
C ALA A 125 2.73 2.93 -4.05
N ASP A 126 3.18 3.13 -5.29
CA ASP A 126 2.52 4.02 -6.24
C ASP A 126 1.11 3.49 -6.63
N TYR A 127 0.90 2.16 -6.68
CA TYR A 127 -0.44 1.58 -6.85
C TYR A 127 -1.38 2.01 -5.72
N PHE A 128 -0.94 1.89 -4.46
CA PHE A 128 -1.75 2.33 -3.33
C PHE A 128 -2.04 3.83 -3.37
N GLU A 129 -1.05 4.66 -3.72
CA GLU A 129 -1.25 6.10 -3.90
C GLU A 129 -2.23 6.41 -5.04
N HIS A 130 -2.19 5.65 -6.14
CA HIS A 130 -3.16 5.72 -7.22
C HIS A 130 -4.58 5.38 -6.74
N LYS A 131 -4.76 4.30 -5.95
CA LYS A 131 -6.08 3.96 -5.38
C LYS A 131 -6.61 5.01 -4.41
N LEU A 132 -5.73 5.73 -3.72
CA LEU A 132 -6.09 6.79 -2.77
C LEU A 132 -6.30 8.16 -3.45
N GLY A 133 -5.78 8.34 -4.66
CA GLY A 133 -5.77 9.62 -5.37
C GLY A 133 -4.82 10.66 -4.78
N ASP A 134 -3.88 10.27 -3.91
CA ASP A 134 -2.90 11.16 -3.27
C ASP A 134 -1.71 10.36 -2.71
N LYS A 135 -0.62 11.07 -2.43
CA LYS A 135 0.58 10.48 -1.82
C LYS A 135 0.37 10.19 -0.34
N ILE A 136 0.71 8.97 0.07
CA ILE A 136 0.64 8.54 1.48
C ILE A 136 2.01 8.18 2.04
N PHE A 137 2.89 7.57 1.24
CA PHE A 137 4.15 7.05 1.73
C PHE A 137 5.26 8.10 1.64
N ASP A 138 5.77 8.52 2.79
CA ASP A 138 6.84 9.52 2.86
C ASP A 138 8.19 8.92 2.48
N GLN A 139 8.40 7.63 2.76
CA GLN A 139 9.67 6.96 2.53
C GLN A 139 9.48 5.44 2.41
N ILE A 140 10.36 4.81 1.61
CA ILE A 140 10.56 3.35 1.57
C ILE A 140 11.99 3.08 2.06
N ILE A 141 12.12 2.39 3.20
CA ILE A 141 13.39 1.86 3.70
C ILE A 141 13.56 0.46 3.12
N ASN A 142 14.56 0.30 2.24
CA ASN A 142 14.77 -0.92 1.46
C ASN A 142 15.54 -2.00 2.26
N ALA A 143 15.73 -3.18 1.67
CA ALA A 143 16.60 -4.22 2.22
C ALA A 143 18.01 -3.69 2.52
N TYR A 144 18.64 -4.25 3.57
CA TYR A 144 20.02 -3.91 3.92
C TYR A 144 20.99 -4.28 2.79
N LYS A 145 21.00 -5.56 2.41
CA LYS A 145 21.84 -6.08 1.33
C LYS A 145 21.04 -6.95 0.38
N VAL A 146 21.44 -6.92 -0.89
CA VAL A 146 20.99 -7.83 -1.95
C VAL A 146 22.23 -8.30 -2.69
N ASN A 147 22.43 -9.62 -2.79
CA ASN A 147 23.65 -10.22 -3.35
C ASN A 147 24.94 -9.61 -2.73
N ASP A 148 24.98 -9.53 -1.40
CA ASP A 148 26.06 -8.94 -0.58
C ASP A 148 26.36 -7.45 -0.79
N ILE A 149 25.69 -6.79 -1.74
CA ILE A 149 25.80 -5.35 -1.99
C ILE A 149 24.82 -4.61 -1.10
N GLN A 150 25.30 -3.61 -0.36
CA GLN A 150 24.47 -2.78 0.48
C GLN A 150 23.55 -1.90 -0.36
N VAL A 151 22.24 -2.06 -0.17
CA VAL A 151 21.18 -1.38 -0.93
C VAL A 151 20.66 -0.15 -0.18
N GLU A 152 20.47 -0.28 1.14
CA GLU A 152 20.09 0.81 2.03
C GLU A 152 21.27 1.24 2.90
N LYS A 153 21.83 2.42 2.61
CA LYS A 153 23.14 2.84 3.13
C LYS A 153 23.15 3.03 4.64
N ASN A 154 22.02 3.40 5.21
CA ASN A 154 21.89 3.69 6.64
C ASN A 154 21.38 2.48 7.45
N ARG A 155 21.13 1.33 6.80
CA ARG A 155 20.88 0.08 7.49
C ARG A 155 22.18 -0.63 7.79
N THR A 156 22.22 -1.31 8.94
CA THR A 156 23.40 -2.06 9.39
C THR A 156 23.14 -3.57 9.45
N SER A 157 21.87 -4.01 9.38
CA SER A 157 21.51 -5.43 9.43
C SER A 157 20.26 -5.79 8.62
N HIS A 158 20.11 -7.08 8.31
CA HIS A 158 18.88 -7.62 7.69
C HIS A 158 17.68 -7.60 8.64
N VAL A 159 17.92 -7.54 9.96
CA VAL A 159 16.84 -7.45 10.96
C VAL A 159 16.36 -6.00 11.05
N LYS A 160 15.04 -5.78 11.00
CA LYS A 160 14.49 -4.44 11.20
C LYS A 160 14.70 -4.00 12.65
N SER A 161 15.16 -2.77 12.83
CA SER A 161 15.41 -2.20 14.16
C SER A 161 15.08 -0.71 14.21
N LEU A 162 14.73 -0.23 15.41
CA LEU A 162 14.52 1.20 15.67
C LEU A 162 15.79 2.01 15.38
N SER A 163 16.97 1.45 15.67
CA SER A 163 18.26 2.10 15.37
C SER A 163 18.43 2.37 13.88
N ASP A 164 18.24 1.33 13.04
CA ASP A 164 18.31 1.49 11.58
C ASP A 164 17.19 2.40 11.07
N PHE A 165 15.98 2.32 11.64
CA PHE A 165 14.88 3.23 11.31
C PHE A 165 15.25 4.70 11.53
N PHE A 166 15.76 5.07 12.71
CA PHE A 166 16.16 6.44 13.00
C PHE A 166 17.33 6.90 12.11
N ALA A 167 18.29 6.02 11.84
CA ALA A 167 19.39 6.32 10.92
C ALA A 167 18.91 6.55 9.48
N CYS A 168 17.92 5.79 9.01
CA CYS A 168 17.40 5.91 7.65
C CYS A 168 16.47 7.11 7.46
N THR A 169 15.76 7.54 8.50
CA THR A 169 14.71 8.57 8.41
C THR A 169 15.14 9.93 8.93
N ASN A 170 16.19 9.97 9.75
CA ASN A 170 16.63 11.16 10.48
C ASN A 170 15.52 11.76 11.37
N GLU A 171 14.61 10.93 11.86
CA GLU A 171 13.59 11.33 12.84
C GLU A 171 14.15 11.39 14.26
N ASP A 172 13.53 12.22 15.09
CA ASP A 172 13.84 12.32 16.51
C ASP A 172 13.37 11.07 17.27
N LYS A 173 14.16 10.61 18.23
CA LYS A 173 13.85 9.45 19.09
C LYS A 173 12.64 9.68 20.01
N ASN A 174 12.19 10.92 20.17
CA ASN A 174 10.99 11.26 20.91
C ASN A 174 9.68 10.94 20.16
N CYS A 175 9.74 10.54 18.87
CA CYS A 175 8.54 10.17 18.14
C CYS A 175 7.89 8.90 18.70
N GLU A 176 6.57 8.83 18.59
CA GLU A 176 5.81 7.60 18.81
C GLU A 176 5.71 6.82 17.49
N ILE A 177 5.93 5.51 17.55
CA ILE A 177 5.95 4.62 16.39
C ILE A 177 4.85 3.58 16.52
N CYS A 178 4.12 3.34 15.44
CA CYS A 178 3.27 2.17 15.27
C CYS A 178 3.87 1.30 14.15
N PHE A 179 4.42 0.14 14.50
CA PHE A 179 5.07 -0.76 13.56
C PHE A 179 4.21 -2.01 13.33
N ILE A 180 3.93 -2.30 12.07
CA ILE A 180 3.10 -3.42 11.64
C ILE A 180 3.91 -4.33 10.71
N ASP A 181 4.02 -5.60 11.08
CA ASP A 181 4.85 -6.58 10.37
C ASP A 181 4.33 -8.01 10.66
N ASP A 182 4.34 -8.89 9.65
CA ASP A 182 3.99 -10.29 9.84
C ASP A 182 5.12 -11.09 10.51
N GLN A 183 6.36 -10.64 10.38
CA GLN A 183 7.52 -11.19 11.04
C GLN A 183 7.79 -10.51 12.38
N PHE A 184 8.34 -11.30 13.31
CA PHE A 184 8.73 -10.79 14.61
C PHE A 184 10.14 -10.17 14.59
N HIS A 185 10.24 -8.89 14.92
CA HIS A 185 11.48 -8.12 14.96
C HIS A 185 11.73 -7.52 16.34
N LYS A 186 12.51 -8.22 17.17
CA LYS A 186 12.84 -7.77 18.53
C LYS A 186 13.39 -6.33 18.57
N GLY A 187 14.18 -5.95 17.56
CA GLY A 187 14.79 -4.62 17.45
C GLY A 187 13.80 -3.47 17.20
N MET A 188 12.54 -3.77 16.86
CA MET A 188 11.48 -2.77 16.67
C MET A 188 10.64 -2.54 17.94
N LYS A 189 10.92 -3.25 19.04
CA LYS A 189 10.31 -2.97 20.34
C LYS A 189 11.02 -1.83 21.06
N GLY A 190 10.25 -0.96 21.71
CA GLY A 190 10.77 0.15 22.51
C GLY A 190 9.65 0.82 23.31
N PRO A 191 10.01 1.74 24.24
CA PRO A 191 9.03 2.40 25.12
C PRO A 191 8.01 3.25 24.34
N ASN A 192 8.41 3.82 23.20
CA ASN A 192 7.55 4.67 22.35
C ASN A 192 7.08 3.93 21.09
N ALA A 193 7.08 2.59 21.09
CA ALA A 193 6.71 1.79 19.94
C ALA A 193 5.53 0.86 20.24
N LEU A 194 4.39 1.10 19.59
CA LEU A 194 3.33 0.12 19.45
C LEU A 194 3.75 -0.90 18.39
N TYR A 195 3.84 -2.17 18.77
CA TYR A 195 4.17 -3.26 17.87
C TYR A 195 2.92 -4.09 17.58
N ILE A 196 2.55 -4.20 16.29
CA ILE A 196 1.46 -5.05 15.82
C ILE A 196 2.06 -6.17 14.97
N ASN A 197 2.22 -7.36 15.58
CA ASN A 197 2.61 -8.55 14.83
C ASN A 197 1.34 -9.23 14.30
N VAL A 198 1.25 -9.33 12.99
CA VAL A 198 0.08 -9.91 12.29
C VAL A 198 0.44 -11.30 11.78
N MET A 199 -0.55 -12.15 11.51
CA MET A 199 -0.26 -13.36 10.73
C MET A 199 0.09 -12.98 9.29
N PRO A 200 0.95 -13.71 8.59
CA PRO A 200 1.31 -13.41 7.22
C PRO A 200 0.09 -13.54 6.30
N TYR A 201 -0.18 -12.51 5.52
CA TYR A 201 -1.20 -12.54 4.48
C TYR A 201 -0.69 -13.31 3.27
N LYS A 202 -1.23 -14.50 3.03
CA LYS A 202 -0.88 -15.33 1.87
C LYS A 202 -2.09 -15.55 1.01
N TYR A 203 -1.91 -15.45 -0.30
CA TYR A 203 -2.92 -15.76 -1.29
C TYR A 203 -2.22 -16.39 -2.48
N TYR A 204 -2.88 -17.35 -3.10
CA TYR A 204 -2.37 -18.03 -4.27
C TYR A 204 -3.47 -18.15 -5.31
N LEU A 205 -3.10 -17.82 -6.54
CA LEU A 205 -3.91 -18.06 -7.72
C LEU A 205 -2.99 -18.67 -8.78
N SER A 206 -3.45 -19.74 -9.43
CA SER A 206 -2.64 -20.38 -10.46
C SER A 206 -2.42 -19.42 -11.63
N TYR A 207 -1.23 -19.46 -12.25
CA TYR A 207 -0.95 -18.60 -13.40
C TYR A 207 -1.88 -18.86 -14.59
N HIS A 208 -2.47 -20.06 -14.68
CA HIS A 208 -3.50 -20.36 -15.66
C HIS A 208 -4.73 -19.48 -15.43
N LEU A 209 -5.27 -19.49 -14.21
CA LEU A 209 -6.42 -18.66 -13.84
C LEU A 209 -6.09 -17.16 -13.93
N MET A 210 -4.87 -16.76 -13.56
CA MET A 210 -4.44 -15.36 -13.74
C MET A 210 -4.44 -14.97 -15.21
N ALA A 211 -3.87 -15.81 -16.09
CA ALA A 211 -3.83 -15.53 -17.52
C ALA A 211 -5.25 -15.52 -18.14
N GLU A 212 -6.13 -16.45 -17.73
CA GLU A 212 -7.53 -16.44 -18.17
C GLU A 212 -8.25 -15.17 -17.78
N ARG A 213 -8.20 -14.79 -16.49
CA ARG A 213 -8.84 -13.55 -16.00
C ARG A 213 -8.30 -12.30 -16.70
N TYR A 214 -6.98 -12.21 -16.90
CA TYR A 214 -6.38 -11.10 -17.63
C TYR A 214 -6.87 -11.04 -19.07
N TYR A 215 -6.88 -12.18 -19.78
CA TYR A 215 -7.33 -12.24 -21.16
C TYR A 215 -8.81 -11.85 -21.27
N ASP A 216 -9.66 -12.36 -20.39
CA ASP A 216 -11.10 -12.10 -20.40
C ASP A 216 -11.42 -10.64 -20.04
N PHE A 217 -10.55 -9.97 -19.27
CA PHE A 217 -10.71 -8.54 -18.97
C PHE A 217 -10.30 -7.63 -20.13
N TYR A 218 -9.16 -7.90 -20.78
CA TYR A 218 -8.60 -7.02 -21.83
C TYR A 218 -9.04 -7.36 -23.25
N GLU A 219 -9.48 -8.60 -23.49
CA GLU A 219 -9.82 -9.14 -24.81
C GLU A 219 -8.79 -8.75 -25.90
N PRO A 220 -7.50 -9.07 -25.72
CA PRO A 220 -6.48 -8.68 -26.69
C PRO A 220 -6.78 -9.32 -28.05
N LEU A 221 -6.38 -8.63 -29.14
CA LEU A 221 -6.53 -9.11 -30.52
C LEU A 221 -5.54 -10.24 -30.87
N ILE A 222 -5.45 -11.26 -30.02
CA ILE A 222 -4.58 -12.42 -30.11
C ILE A 222 -5.40 -13.63 -29.68
N GLU A 223 -5.23 -14.79 -30.30
CA GLU A 223 -5.97 -15.99 -29.89
C GLU A 223 -5.67 -16.37 -28.43
N LYS A 224 -6.73 -16.62 -27.63
CA LYS A 224 -6.64 -17.00 -26.21
C LYS A 224 -5.62 -18.10 -25.94
N ASN A 225 -5.63 -19.18 -26.72
CA ASN A 225 -4.70 -20.29 -26.53
C ASN A 225 -3.23 -19.86 -26.73
N ILE A 226 -2.96 -18.99 -27.71
CA ILE A 226 -1.61 -18.47 -27.96
C ILE A 226 -1.15 -17.65 -26.75
N PHE A 227 -2.01 -16.77 -26.25
CA PHE A 227 -1.72 -15.96 -25.07
C PHE A 227 -1.47 -16.83 -23.83
N LEU A 228 -2.40 -17.73 -23.49
CA LEU A 228 -2.29 -18.60 -22.32
C LEU A 228 -1.01 -19.44 -22.35
N ASN A 229 -0.72 -20.09 -23.48
CA ASN A 229 0.49 -20.90 -23.65
C ASN A 229 1.76 -20.07 -23.48
N ALA A 230 1.80 -18.85 -24.04
CA ALA A 230 2.95 -17.99 -23.93
C ALA A 230 3.20 -17.56 -22.47
N ILE A 231 2.17 -17.08 -21.77
CA ILE A 231 2.28 -16.68 -20.35
C ILE A 231 2.71 -17.86 -19.49
N LEU A 232 2.05 -19.03 -19.63
CA LEU A 232 2.38 -20.23 -18.86
C LEU A 232 3.82 -20.73 -19.12
N SER A 233 4.32 -20.62 -20.36
CA SER A 233 5.71 -21.01 -20.68
C SER A 233 6.76 -20.15 -19.97
N ILE A 234 6.41 -18.91 -19.62
CA ILE A 234 7.26 -17.98 -18.87
C ILE A 234 7.13 -18.24 -17.38
N THR A 235 5.90 -18.36 -16.86
CA THR A 235 5.63 -18.45 -15.43
C THR A 235 5.91 -19.83 -14.84
N ASN A 236 5.71 -20.93 -15.59
CA ASN A 236 5.94 -22.31 -15.09
C ASN A 236 7.40 -22.62 -14.76
N ARG A 237 8.35 -21.75 -15.17
CA ARG A 237 9.75 -21.84 -14.74
C ARG A 237 9.93 -21.49 -13.26
N HIS A 238 8.93 -20.85 -12.67
CA HIS A 238 8.89 -20.47 -11.27
C HIS A 238 8.09 -21.53 -10.50
N ASN A 239 8.73 -22.21 -9.54
CA ASN A 239 8.09 -23.23 -8.71
C ASN A 239 7.28 -22.57 -7.57
N THR A 240 6.27 -21.79 -7.90
CA THR A 240 5.33 -21.24 -6.92
C THR A 240 4.22 -22.27 -6.69
N ARG A 241 4.24 -22.92 -5.53
CA ARG A 241 3.15 -23.75 -5.06
C ARG A 241 2.50 -23.04 -3.88
N GLY A 242 1.23 -22.69 -4.03
CA GLY A 242 0.44 -22.17 -2.93
C GLY A 242 -0.71 -23.11 -2.58
N TYR A 243 -1.25 -22.89 -1.39
CA TYR A 243 -2.48 -23.52 -0.93
C TYR A 243 -3.65 -22.61 -1.30
N GLU A 244 -4.70 -23.20 -1.85
CA GLU A 244 -5.95 -22.47 -2.10
C GLU A 244 -6.54 -22.03 -0.76
N LYS A 245 -6.82 -20.75 -0.63
CA LYS A 245 -7.23 -20.16 0.64
C LYS A 245 -8.65 -20.57 0.97
N SER A 246 -8.87 -21.11 2.17
CA SER A 246 -10.22 -21.44 2.63
C SER A 246 -11.03 -20.18 2.95
N GLN A 247 -12.36 -20.30 2.99
CA GLN A 247 -13.21 -19.18 3.40
C GLN A 247 -12.94 -18.78 4.87
N GLU A 248 -12.62 -19.75 5.72
CA GLU A 248 -12.23 -19.53 7.10
C GLU A 248 -10.93 -18.71 7.20
N ASP A 249 -9.91 -19.03 6.40
CA ASP A 249 -8.66 -18.27 6.34
C ASP A 249 -8.89 -16.83 5.84
N TYR A 250 -9.77 -16.66 4.84
CA TYR A 250 -10.13 -15.34 4.36
C TYR A 250 -10.85 -14.51 5.44
N ASN A 251 -11.83 -15.10 6.13
CA ASN A 251 -12.55 -14.44 7.22
C ASN A 251 -11.60 -14.05 8.37
N LEU A 252 -10.60 -14.90 8.65
CA LEU A 252 -9.58 -14.61 9.64
C LEU A 252 -8.74 -13.39 9.25
N ASP A 253 -8.34 -13.27 7.98
CA ASP A 253 -7.61 -12.10 7.48
C ASP A 253 -8.44 -10.81 7.53
N GLU A 254 -9.76 -10.87 7.29
CA GLU A 254 -10.64 -9.72 7.52
C GLU A 254 -10.64 -9.29 8.99
N VAL A 255 -10.72 -10.25 9.92
CA VAL A 255 -10.70 -9.96 11.36
C VAL A 255 -9.37 -9.34 11.77
N ILE A 256 -8.24 -9.85 11.26
CA ILE A 256 -6.91 -9.27 11.50
C ILE A 256 -6.86 -7.83 10.97
N SER A 257 -7.37 -7.59 9.77
CA SER A 257 -7.35 -6.26 9.15
C SER A 257 -8.20 -5.24 9.92
N LYS A 258 -9.36 -5.68 10.46
CA LYS A 258 -10.16 -4.86 11.39
C LYS A 258 -9.39 -4.54 12.67
N LYS A 259 -8.60 -5.47 13.21
CA LYS A 259 -7.72 -5.22 14.36
C LYS A 259 -6.59 -4.24 14.05
N ILE A 260 -5.94 -4.35 12.88
CA ILE A 260 -4.92 -3.39 12.42
C ILE A 260 -5.53 -1.97 12.42
N TYR A 261 -6.69 -1.81 11.77
CA TYR A 261 -7.42 -0.53 11.74
C TYR A 261 -7.65 0.01 13.16
N PHE A 262 -8.21 -0.81 14.05
CA PHE A 262 -8.52 -0.42 15.43
C PHE A 262 -7.29 0.06 16.21
N TYR A 263 -6.19 -0.70 16.14
CA TYR A 263 -4.96 -0.34 16.85
C TYR A 263 -4.31 0.92 16.30
N ILE A 264 -4.30 1.11 14.97
CA ILE A 264 -3.80 2.33 14.33
C ILE A 264 -4.66 3.54 14.75
N ALA A 265 -5.98 3.42 14.66
CA ALA A 265 -6.89 4.51 15.05
C ALA A 265 -6.69 4.91 16.53
N ASN A 266 -6.57 3.94 17.43
CA ASN A 266 -6.31 4.21 18.84
C ASN A 266 -4.94 4.85 19.08
N PHE A 267 -3.91 4.38 18.37
CA PHE A 267 -2.58 4.96 18.41
C PHE A 267 -2.60 6.44 18.02
N LEU A 268 -3.29 6.79 16.93
CA LEU A 268 -3.40 8.17 16.44
C LEU A 268 -4.23 9.06 17.37
N ASN A 269 -5.27 8.53 18.01
CA ASN A 269 -6.14 9.28 18.92
C ASN A 269 -5.61 9.44 20.36
N LYS A 270 -4.56 8.70 20.74
CA LYS A 270 -3.92 8.82 22.05
C LYS A 270 -3.46 10.28 22.29
N LYS A 271 -3.89 10.89 23.39
CA LYS A 271 -3.56 12.30 23.71
C LYS A 271 -2.17 12.46 24.30
#